data_AF-A0A2W0B1D8-F1
#
_entry.id   AF-A0A2W0B1D8-F1
#
_cell.length_a   1.000
_cell.length_b   1.000
_cell.length_c   1.000
_cell.angle_alpha   90.00
_cell.angle_beta   90.00
_cell.angle_gamma   90.00
#
_symmetry.space_group_name_H-M   'P 1'
#
loop_
_entity.id
_entity.type
_entity.pdbx_description
1 polymer ?
#
loop_
_entity_poly.entity_id
_entity_poly.type
_entity_poly.pdbx_seq_one_letter_code
_entity_poly.pdbx_strand_id
1 'polypeptide(L)'
;MNSGQKLTALDEAQAIPAGSPYTITVTNSGQFVDDWGVRYSATGLPLTKVTSAPLQGQYSVRSGVYTFAAADASAAVLISYRYSSATGVQLNIRQQLMGFAPTFQILLNELYAGKQANLLLYSCVAEKLSWATKNEDFLVPEFDFEAFSNAGGQVMDLYLAE
;
A
#
# COMPACT_ATOMS: atom_id res chain seq x y z
N MET A 1 10.39 15.58 14.91
CA MET A 1 9.35 14.65 15.42
C MET A 1 8.11 15.48 15.66
N ASN A 2 7.01 15.23 14.97
CA ASN A 2 5.79 16.00 15.20
C ASN A 2 5.22 15.61 16.56
N SER A 3 4.81 16.61 17.35
CA SER A 3 4.11 16.36 18.62
C SER A 3 2.76 15.71 18.32
N GLY A 4 2.47 14.63 19.04
CA GLY A 4 1.24 13.87 18.92
C GLY A 4 1.43 12.49 18.28
N GLN A 5 0.48 11.61 18.56
CA GLN A 5 0.51 10.22 18.12
C GLN A 5 -0.91 9.71 17.86
N LYS A 6 -1.03 8.69 17.02
CA LYS A 6 -2.25 7.89 16.90
C LYS A 6 -2.19 6.74 17.90
N LEU A 7 -3.24 6.59 18.70
CA LEU A 7 -3.42 5.51 19.67
C LEU A 7 -4.59 4.62 19.23
N THR A 8 -4.63 3.41 19.76
CA THR A 8 -5.72 2.47 19.55
C THR A 8 -6.45 2.25 20.87
N ALA A 9 -7.76 2.45 20.87
CA ALA A 9 -8.66 1.94 21.89
C ALA A 9 -9.14 0.56 21.42
N LEU A 10 -8.78 -0.48 22.17
CA LEU A 10 -9.20 -1.84 21.90
C LEU A 10 -10.35 -2.19 22.83
N ASP A 11 -11.37 -2.81 22.25
CA ASP A 11 -12.46 -3.46 22.97
C ASP A 11 -13.16 -2.56 23.98
N GLU A 12 -13.48 -1.33 23.57
CA GLU A 12 -14.31 -0.44 24.37
C GLU A 12 -15.69 -1.08 24.54
N ALA A 13 -15.97 -1.53 25.76
CA ALA A 13 -17.20 -2.21 26.10
C ALA A 13 -18.36 -1.23 26.16
N GLN A 14 -19.36 -1.46 25.32
CA GLN A 14 -20.55 -0.62 25.19
C GLN A 14 -21.80 -1.49 25.06
N ALA A 15 -22.96 -0.92 25.35
CA ALA A 15 -24.25 -1.57 25.15
C ALA A 15 -25.09 -0.74 24.19
N ILE A 16 -25.66 -1.40 23.18
CA ILE A 16 -26.56 -0.72 22.24
C ILE A 16 -27.81 -0.26 23.01
N PRO A 17 -28.21 1.02 22.90
CA PRO A 17 -29.42 1.51 23.56
C PRO A 17 -30.64 0.63 23.27
N ALA A 18 -31.52 0.45 24.26
CA ALA A 18 -32.74 -0.35 24.11
C ALA A 18 -33.78 0.26 23.17
N GLY A 19 -33.61 1.55 22.80
CA GLY A 19 -34.51 2.28 21.90
C GLY A 19 -33.75 3.21 20.96
N SER A 20 -34.48 3.77 20.00
CA SER A 20 -33.96 4.74 19.03
C SER A 20 -33.20 5.88 19.74
N PRO A 21 -32.03 6.32 19.23
CA PRO A 21 -31.53 6.10 17.86
C PRO A 21 -30.57 4.91 17.66
N TYR A 22 -30.38 4.03 18.65
CA TYR A 22 -29.44 2.89 18.57
C TYR A 22 -27.99 3.31 18.22
N THR A 23 -27.57 4.48 18.73
CA THR A 23 -26.23 5.01 18.51
C THR A 23 -25.37 4.93 19.75
N ILE A 24 -24.08 4.68 19.55
CA ILE A 24 -23.05 4.69 20.58
C ILE A 24 -21.97 5.69 20.17
N THR A 25 -21.66 6.64 21.03
CA THR A 25 -20.55 7.57 20.84
C THR A 25 -19.36 7.06 21.65
N VAL A 26 -18.27 6.71 20.98
CA VAL A 26 -17.07 6.20 21.68
C VAL A 26 -16.40 7.30 22.50
N THR A 27 -15.69 6.89 23.55
CA THR A 27 -15.09 7.80 24.53
C THR A 27 -14.19 8.86 23.88
N ASN A 28 -13.37 8.46 22.91
CA ASN A 28 -12.45 9.37 22.20
C ASN A 28 -13.01 9.86 20.85
N SER A 29 -14.33 9.97 20.70
CA SER A 29 -14.99 10.41 19.45
C SER A 29 -14.51 11.77 18.94
N GLY A 30 -14.21 12.71 19.84
CA GLY A 30 -13.69 14.04 19.48
C GLY A 30 -12.30 14.04 18.82
N GLN A 31 -11.55 12.94 18.94
CA GLN A 31 -10.24 12.74 18.32
C GLN A 31 -10.23 11.49 17.42
N PHE A 32 -11.41 11.04 16.99
CA PHE A 32 -11.55 9.82 16.21
C PHE A 32 -10.78 9.93 14.88
N VAL A 33 -9.99 8.91 14.58
CA VAL A 33 -9.21 8.83 13.33
C VAL A 33 -9.82 7.81 12.40
N ASP A 34 -9.98 6.57 12.84
CA ASP A 34 -10.49 5.48 12.04
C ASP A 34 -11.04 4.34 12.88
N ASP A 35 -12.00 3.65 12.29
CA ASP A 35 -12.69 2.49 12.85
C ASP A 35 -11.88 1.20 12.62
N TRP A 36 -11.77 0.37 13.66
CA TRP A 36 -11.07 -0.92 13.63
C TRP A 36 -12.00 -2.11 13.86
N GLY A 37 -13.32 -1.89 13.88
CA GLY A 37 -14.31 -2.95 13.93
C GLY A 37 -15.13 -2.96 15.20
N VAL A 38 -16.28 -3.63 15.12
CA VAL A 38 -17.15 -3.93 16.24
C VAL A 38 -17.41 -5.43 16.29
N ARG A 39 -17.46 -6.01 17.48
CA ARG A 39 -17.92 -7.39 17.69
C ARG A 39 -18.87 -7.50 18.86
N TYR A 40 -19.73 -8.52 18.86
CA TYR A 40 -20.53 -8.82 20.04
C TYR A 40 -19.64 -9.29 21.18
N SER A 41 -19.87 -8.75 22.37
CA SER A 41 -19.12 -9.14 23.59
C SER A 41 -19.38 -10.60 23.98
N ALA A 42 -20.63 -11.06 23.83
CA ALA A 42 -21.04 -12.40 24.25
C ALA A 42 -20.50 -13.53 23.36
N THR A 43 -20.41 -13.30 22.04
CA THR A 43 -20.06 -14.35 21.07
C THR A 43 -18.71 -14.15 20.39
N GLY A 44 -18.14 -12.95 20.47
CA GLY A 44 -16.94 -12.57 19.73
C GLY A 44 -17.17 -12.40 18.22
N LEU A 45 -18.40 -12.57 17.73
CA LEU A 45 -18.69 -12.46 16.30
C LEU A 45 -18.54 -11.00 15.83
N PRO A 46 -17.76 -10.74 14.77
CA PRO A 46 -17.61 -9.41 14.21
C PRO A 46 -18.89 -8.96 13.50
N LEU A 47 -19.24 -7.69 13.64
CA LEU A 47 -20.31 -7.06 12.89
C LEU A 47 -19.75 -6.54 11.55
N THR A 48 -20.60 -6.46 10.54
CA THR A 48 -20.23 -5.94 9.21
C THR A 48 -20.45 -4.45 9.12
N LYS A 49 -19.43 -3.70 8.70
CA LYS A 49 -19.55 -2.26 8.47
C LYS A 49 -20.33 -1.97 7.18
N VAL A 50 -21.32 -1.08 7.26
CA VAL A 50 -22.09 -0.58 6.12
C VAL A 50 -22.09 0.94 6.07
N THR A 51 -22.41 1.50 4.90
CA THR A 51 -22.43 2.95 4.67
C THR A 51 -23.54 3.65 5.46
N SER A 52 -24.74 3.06 5.50
CA SER A 52 -25.92 3.59 6.19
C SER A 52 -26.98 2.49 6.40
N ALA A 53 -28.00 2.80 7.19
CA ALA A 53 -29.16 1.92 7.46
C ALA A 53 -28.79 0.46 7.80
N PRO A 54 -28.03 0.24 8.91
CA PRO A 54 -27.59 -1.10 9.29
C PRO A 54 -28.76 -2.06 9.54
N LEU A 55 -28.61 -3.29 9.05
CA LEU A 55 -29.42 -4.45 9.41
C LEU A 55 -28.75 -5.23 10.55
N GLN A 56 -29.43 -6.25 11.08
CA GLN A 56 -28.89 -7.07 12.18
C GLN A 56 -27.46 -7.56 11.89
N GLY A 57 -26.57 -7.46 12.87
CA GLY A 57 -25.17 -7.84 12.72
C GLY A 57 -24.35 -6.84 11.90
N GLN A 58 -24.88 -5.65 11.65
CA GLN A 58 -24.20 -4.58 10.93
C GLN A 58 -24.13 -3.31 11.76
N TYR A 59 -23.19 -2.44 11.38
CA TYR A 59 -23.06 -1.11 11.96
C TYR A 59 -22.62 -0.11 10.89
N SER A 60 -22.95 1.16 11.09
CA SER A 60 -22.30 2.27 10.38
C SER A 60 -21.59 3.16 11.39
N VAL A 61 -20.58 3.91 10.94
CA VAL A 61 -19.83 4.81 11.83
C VAL A 61 -19.53 6.12 11.13
N ARG A 62 -19.73 7.23 11.85
CA ARG A 62 -19.37 8.57 11.41
C ARG A 62 -18.75 9.34 12.57
N SER A 63 -17.48 9.72 12.43
CA SER A 63 -16.74 10.51 13.43
C SER A 63 -16.85 9.96 14.87
N GLY A 64 -16.68 8.65 15.04
CA GLY A 64 -16.75 7.99 16.35
C GLY A 64 -18.17 7.75 16.90
N VAL A 65 -19.21 8.08 16.13
CA VAL A 65 -20.59 7.69 16.43
C VAL A 65 -20.95 6.46 15.61
N TYR A 66 -21.21 5.36 16.30
CA TYR A 66 -21.59 4.07 15.74
C TYR A 66 -23.10 3.91 15.78
N THR A 67 -23.74 3.65 14.65
CA THR A 67 -25.17 3.35 14.54
C THR A 67 -25.35 1.86 14.31
N PHE A 68 -26.27 1.25 15.05
CA PHE A 68 -26.59 -0.18 14.96
C PHE A 68 -28.03 -0.39 14.50
N ALA A 69 -28.35 -1.64 14.13
CA ALA A 69 -29.70 -2.01 13.80
C ALA A 69 -30.59 -2.10 15.05
N ALA A 70 -31.88 -1.81 14.90
CA ALA A 70 -32.86 -1.99 15.97
C ALA A 70 -32.95 -3.46 16.44
N ALA A 71 -32.63 -4.42 15.56
CA ALA A 71 -32.60 -5.85 15.87
C ALA A 71 -31.46 -6.22 16.85
N ASP A 72 -30.48 -5.34 17.04
CA ASP A 72 -29.35 -5.51 17.97
C ASP A 72 -29.53 -4.68 19.26
N ALA A 73 -30.73 -4.15 19.52
CA ALA A 73 -31.02 -3.39 20.73
C ALA A 73 -30.64 -4.17 22.00
N SER A 74 -30.01 -3.49 22.96
CA SER A 74 -29.51 -4.06 24.22
C SER A 74 -28.40 -5.10 24.08
N ALA A 75 -27.88 -5.38 22.88
CA ALA A 75 -26.72 -6.24 22.74
C ALA A 75 -25.45 -5.54 23.26
N ALA A 76 -24.60 -6.30 23.96
CA ALA A 76 -23.30 -5.84 24.40
C ALA A 76 -22.27 -5.98 23.26
N VAL A 77 -21.55 -4.91 22.98
CA VAL A 77 -20.56 -4.83 21.89
C VAL A 77 -19.21 -4.36 22.41
N LEU A 78 -18.16 -4.77 21.71
CA LEU A 78 -16.78 -4.33 21.91
C LEU A 78 -16.37 -3.54 20.66
N ILE A 79 -16.06 -2.26 20.83
CA ILE A 79 -15.70 -1.36 19.73
C ILE A 79 -14.20 -1.09 19.77
N SER A 80 -13.52 -1.34 18.66
CA SER A 80 -12.10 -1.03 18.50
C SER A 80 -11.92 0.09 17.48
N TYR A 81 -11.10 1.07 17.79
CA TYR A 81 -10.85 2.22 16.92
C TYR A 81 -9.55 2.94 17.26
N ARG A 82 -9.10 3.82 16.37
CA ARG A 82 -7.96 4.70 16.62
C ARG A 82 -8.39 6.14 16.83
N TYR A 83 -7.61 6.84 17.64
CA TYR A 83 -7.80 8.25 17.95
C TYR A 83 -6.47 9.00 18.03
N SER A 84 -6.49 10.31 17.81
CA SER A 84 -5.32 11.17 17.95
C SER A 84 -5.13 11.63 19.40
N SER A 85 -3.88 11.72 19.83
CA SER A 85 -3.47 12.40 21.04
C SER A 85 -2.46 13.49 20.68
N ALA A 86 -2.61 14.67 21.28
CA ALA A 86 -1.67 15.79 21.10
C ALA A 86 -0.33 15.54 21.81
N THR A 87 -0.30 14.59 22.75
CA THR A 87 0.88 14.17 23.50
C THR A 87 1.49 12.90 22.90
N GLY A 88 2.82 12.79 22.92
CA GLY A 88 3.56 11.63 22.42
C GLY A 88 4.32 11.92 21.13
N VAL A 89 4.94 10.88 20.58
CA VAL A 89 5.79 10.96 19.38
C VAL A 89 5.41 9.85 18.41
N GLN A 90 5.21 10.20 17.13
CA GLN A 90 4.99 9.24 16.06
C GLN A 90 6.13 9.32 15.03
N LEU A 91 6.70 8.16 14.67
CA LEU A 91 7.62 8.01 13.55
C LEU A 91 6.84 7.49 12.33
N ASN A 92 6.76 8.27 11.27
CA ASN A 92 6.17 7.83 10.01
C ASN A 92 7.27 7.36 9.07
N ILE A 93 7.40 6.03 8.92
CA ILE A 93 8.30 5.42 7.95
C ILE A 93 7.58 5.39 6.61
N ARG A 94 8.15 6.04 5.60
CA ARG A 94 7.61 6.07 4.23
C ARG A 94 8.64 5.46 3.29
N GLN A 95 8.19 4.66 2.33
CA GLN A 95 9.04 4.31 1.19
C GLN A 95 9.19 5.56 0.33
N GLN A 96 10.34 6.21 0.42
CA GLN A 96 10.66 7.31 -0.48
C GLN A 96 10.95 6.72 -1.86
N LEU A 97 10.38 7.32 -2.92
CA LEU A 97 10.74 6.99 -4.29
C LEU A 97 12.25 7.27 -4.44
N MET A 98 13.07 6.23 -4.59
CA MET A 98 14.54 6.33 -4.58
C MET A 98 15.12 6.92 -5.88
N GLY A 99 14.41 7.87 -6.49
CA GLY A 99 14.76 8.44 -7.79
C GLY A 99 14.39 7.53 -8.97
N PHE A 100 14.42 8.09 -10.18
CA PHE A 100 14.35 7.31 -11.41
C PHE A 100 15.76 6.84 -11.75
N ALA A 101 15.99 5.53 -11.85
CA ALA A 101 17.20 5.02 -12.47
C ALA A 101 17.17 5.41 -13.96
N PRO A 102 18.25 5.99 -14.53
CA PRO A 102 18.30 6.27 -15.96
C PRO A 102 18.24 4.95 -16.71
N THR A 103 17.22 4.82 -17.56
CA THR A 103 17.09 3.70 -18.49
C THR A 103 17.61 4.11 -19.85
N PHE A 104 18.19 3.16 -20.58
CA PHE A 104 18.66 3.34 -21.95
C PHE A 104 18.23 2.15 -22.82
N GLN A 105 18.28 2.33 -24.13
CA GLN A 105 18.03 1.27 -25.10
C GLN A 105 19.36 0.66 -25.53
N ILE A 106 19.38 -0.66 -25.72
CA ILE A 106 20.52 -1.38 -26.31
C ILE A 106 20.08 -1.97 -27.64
N LEU A 107 20.83 -1.67 -28.69
CA LEU A 107 20.74 -2.38 -29.97
C LEU A 107 22.03 -3.19 -30.15
N LEU A 108 21.92 -4.52 -30.11
CA LEU A 108 23.00 -5.43 -30.48
C LEU A 108 22.80 -5.84 -31.94
N ASN A 109 23.87 -5.68 -32.74
CA ASN A 109 23.88 -6.11 -34.12
C ASN A 109 25.03 -7.10 -34.35
N GLU A 110 24.71 -8.23 -34.97
CA GLU A 110 25.67 -9.20 -35.47
C GLU A 110 25.47 -9.41 -36.97
N LEU A 111 26.58 -9.61 -37.69
CA LEU A 111 26.59 -9.98 -39.10
C LEU A 111 27.42 -11.25 -39.24
N TYR A 112 26.78 -12.34 -39.67
CA TYR A 112 27.44 -13.62 -39.89
C TYR A 112 27.06 -14.19 -41.25
N ALA A 113 28.07 -14.48 -42.09
CA ALA A 113 27.89 -15.05 -43.43
C ALA A 113 26.87 -14.30 -44.32
N GLY A 114 26.81 -12.96 -44.19
CA GLY A 114 25.87 -12.11 -44.94
C GLY A 114 24.46 -12.03 -44.37
N LYS A 115 24.17 -12.76 -43.29
CA LYS A 115 22.90 -12.69 -42.55
C LYS A 115 23.07 -11.81 -41.31
N GLN A 116 22.14 -10.87 -41.15
CA GLN A 116 22.14 -9.92 -40.04
C GLN A 116 21.19 -10.40 -38.94
N ALA A 117 21.66 -10.40 -37.70
CA ALA A 117 20.81 -10.55 -36.52
C ALA A 117 20.87 -9.24 -35.71
N ASN A 118 19.71 -8.73 -35.31
CA ASN A 118 19.58 -7.53 -34.49
C ASN A 118 18.72 -7.83 -33.27
N LEU A 119 19.20 -7.48 -32.07
CA LEU A 119 18.43 -7.55 -30.84
C LEU A 119 18.28 -6.14 -30.27
N LEU A 120 17.04 -5.66 -30.16
CA LEU A 120 16.70 -4.39 -29.53
C LEU A 120 16.11 -4.65 -28.14
N LEU A 121 16.72 -4.09 -27.11
CA LEU A 121 16.22 -4.09 -25.73
C LEU A 121 15.69 -2.71 -25.38
N TYR A 122 14.42 -2.63 -25.01
CA TYR A 122 13.66 -1.38 -24.95
C TYR A 122 13.93 -0.50 -23.73
N SER A 123 14.28 -1.09 -22.59
CA SER A 123 14.52 -0.37 -21.35
C SER A 123 15.52 -1.15 -20.51
N CYS A 124 16.77 -0.71 -20.49
CA CYS A 124 17.84 -1.34 -19.72
C CYS A 124 18.34 -0.41 -18.62
N VAL A 125 18.70 -0.97 -17.47
CA VAL A 125 19.43 -0.27 -16.40
C VAL A 125 20.81 -0.91 -16.29
N ALA A 126 21.87 -0.10 -16.27
CA ALA A 126 23.24 -0.58 -16.07
C ALA A 126 23.54 -0.59 -14.58
N GLU A 127 24.03 -1.72 -14.07
CA GLU A 127 24.48 -1.81 -12.68
C GLU A 127 25.88 -1.19 -12.52
N LYS A 128 26.73 -1.37 -13.54
CA LYS A 128 28.10 -0.83 -13.58
C LYS A 128 28.53 -0.58 -15.02
N LEU A 129 29.06 0.61 -15.27
CA LEU A 129 29.74 0.96 -16.51
C LEU A 129 31.13 1.46 -16.15
N SER A 130 32.17 0.66 -16.42
CA SER A 130 33.56 1.09 -16.19
C SER A 130 34.22 1.50 -17.51
N TRP A 131 34.57 2.79 -17.61
CA TRP A 131 35.46 3.31 -18.65
C TRP A 131 36.87 3.39 -18.09
N ALA A 132 37.79 2.56 -18.60
CA ALA A 132 39.21 2.64 -18.28
C ALA A 132 39.96 3.29 -19.45
N THR A 133 40.50 4.49 -19.25
CA THR A 133 41.19 5.27 -20.29
C THR A 133 42.70 5.00 -20.36
N LYS A 134 43.15 3.79 -20.00
CA LYS A 134 44.58 3.44 -20.10
C LYS A 134 44.96 3.29 -21.57
N ASN A 135 45.94 4.07 -22.01
CA ASN A 135 46.38 4.17 -23.41
C ASN A 135 47.51 3.19 -23.77
N GLU A 136 47.97 2.38 -22.81
CA GLU A 136 49.16 1.52 -22.96
C GLU A 136 48.86 0.01 -22.86
N ASP A 137 47.60 -0.39 -22.64
CA ASP A 137 47.22 -1.80 -22.49
C ASP A 137 45.82 -2.10 -23.05
N PHE A 138 45.65 -3.29 -23.64
CA PHE A 138 44.38 -3.75 -24.22
C PHE A 138 43.53 -4.41 -23.14
N LEU A 139 42.66 -3.64 -22.47
CA LEU A 139 41.68 -4.17 -21.52
C LEU A 139 40.30 -4.34 -22.19
N VAL A 140 39.62 -5.45 -21.92
CA VAL A 140 38.22 -5.67 -22.29
C VAL A 140 37.31 -5.04 -21.23
N PRO A 141 36.55 -3.98 -21.53
CA PRO A 141 35.62 -3.39 -20.57
C PRO A 141 34.40 -4.30 -20.37
N GLU A 142 33.99 -4.48 -19.12
CA GLU A 142 32.76 -5.19 -18.75
C GLU A 142 31.58 -4.22 -18.74
N PHE A 143 30.42 -4.71 -19.19
CA PHE A 143 29.16 -3.97 -19.22
C PHE A 143 28.02 -4.86 -18.74
N ASP A 144 27.58 -4.64 -17.50
CA ASP A 144 26.48 -5.38 -16.88
C ASP A 144 25.19 -4.56 -16.93
N PHE A 145 24.13 -5.17 -17.45
CA PHE A 145 22.82 -4.54 -17.61
C PHE A 145 21.68 -5.52 -17.37
N GLU A 146 20.55 -4.99 -16.91
CA GLU A 146 19.28 -5.71 -16.80
C GLU A 146 18.23 -5.05 -17.69
N ALA A 147 17.41 -5.86 -18.38
CA ALA A 147 16.36 -5.39 -19.28
C ALA A 147 14.96 -5.53 -18.67
N PHE A 148 14.15 -4.49 -18.84
CA PHE A 148 12.78 -4.38 -18.35
C PHE A 148 11.80 -4.15 -19.51
N SER A 149 10.52 -4.43 -19.27
CA SER A 149 9.46 -4.13 -20.24
C SER A 149 9.24 -2.62 -20.40
N ASN A 150 9.01 -2.17 -21.64
CA ASN A 150 8.55 -0.82 -21.92
C ASN A 150 7.09 -0.60 -21.45
N ALA A 151 6.58 0.63 -21.61
CA ALA A 151 5.18 0.97 -21.27
C ALA A 151 4.12 0.16 -22.05
N GLY A 152 4.51 -0.47 -23.17
CA GLY A 152 3.69 -1.39 -23.96
C GLY A 152 3.85 -2.86 -23.59
N GLY A 153 4.61 -3.19 -22.53
CA GLY A 153 4.84 -4.57 -22.07
C GLY A 153 5.88 -5.36 -22.89
N GLN A 154 6.61 -4.73 -23.81
CA GLN A 154 7.63 -5.38 -24.63
C GLN A 154 9.01 -5.28 -23.99
N VAL A 155 9.71 -6.40 -23.87
CA VAL A 155 11.08 -6.46 -23.30
C VAL A 155 12.14 -6.35 -24.40
N MET A 156 11.95 -7.07 -25.51
CA MET A 156 12.92 -7.13 -26.60
C MET A 156 12.24 -7.35 -27.95
N ASP A 157 12.91 -6.90 -29.01
CA ASP A 157 12.64 -7.28 -30.40
C ASP A 157 13.87 -7.95 -31.00
N LEU A 158 13.66 -9.09 -31.68
CA LEU A 158 14.69 -9.81 -32.42
C LEU A 158 14.37 -9.73 -33.91
N TYR A 159 15.27 -9.15 -34.69
CA TYR A 159 15.18 -9.11 -36.15
C TYR A 159 16.24 -10.03 -36.75
N LEU A 160 15.82 -10.97 -37.58
CA LEU A 160 16.72 -11.89 -38.29
C LEU A 160 16.55 -11.67 -39.79
N ALA A 161 17.64 -11.40 -40.49
CA ALA A 161 17.66 -11.45 -41.95
C ALA A 161 17.81 -12.91 -42.38
N GLU A 162 16.89 -13.38 -43.22
CA GLU A 162 16.95 -14.70 -43.84
C GLU A 162 18.13 -14.87 -44.80
#